data_AF-A0A957PLD6-F1
#
_entry.id   AF-A0A957PLD6-F1
#
_cell.length_a   1.000
_cell.length_b   1.000
_cell.length_c   1.000
_cell.angle_alpha   90.00
_cell.angle_beta   90.00
_cell.angle_gamma   90.00
#
_symmetry.space_group_name_H-M   'P 1'
#
loop_
_entity.id
_entity.type
_entity.pdbx_description
1 polymer ?
#
loop_
_entity_poly.entity_id
_entity_poly.type
_entity_poly.pdbx_seq_one_letter_code
_entity_poly.pdbx_strand_id
1 'polypeptide(L)'
;MTRVNRSSQIVNPKELLTNTQTIVENSVRLMAENIYQVRLPLPFRLNHVNCYLLRDDAGWTLVDTGLNWPDAQAVWQAALAELTIKFSDIHRIVLTHTHPDHFGMAGWFQKQSGAPVYMSPREVEWSTQIWGNHAQRPELVMDWWDDCGVPRALSQDAAGQTTKLRQRTLPHPTDVQTIAYGAQVAMGQRTFTAIHAPGHSDGQIIFYDARDR
;
A
#
# COMPACT_ATOMS: atom_id res chain seq x y z
N MET A 1 -17.87 -11.83 -50.07
CA MET A 1 -17.31 -10.69 -49.33
C MET A 1 -18.39 -10.18 -48.38
N THR A 2 -18.34 -10.56 -47.11
CA THR A 2 -19.34 -10.15 -46.11
C THR A 2 -18.57 -9.60 -44.91
N ARG A 3 -18.61 -8.27 -44.72
CA ARG A 3 -17.94 -7.58 -43.61
C ARG A 3 -18.67 -7.88 -42.31
N VAL A 4 -17.97 -8.51 -41.36
CA VAL A 4 -18.42 -8.61 -39.96
C VAL A 4 -17.99 -7.32 -39.25
N ASN A 5 -18.96 -6.51 -38.87
CA ASN A 5 -18.77 -5.30 -38.08
C ASN A 5 -18.58 -5.71 -36.61
N ARG A 6 -17.34 -5.72 -36.11
CA ARG A 6 -17.06 -5.90 -34.67
C ARG A 6 -17.08 -4.53 -34.00
N SER A 7 -18.26 -4.13 -33.55
CA SER A 7 -18.41 -3.04 -32.59
C SER A 7 -17.79 -3.47 -31.26
N SER A 8 -16.59 -2.98 -30.98
CA SER A 8 -15.98 -3.03 -29.65
C SER A 8 -16.83 -2.20 -28.70
N GLN A 9 -17.67 -2.85 -27.90
CA GLN A 9 -18.32 -2.20 -26.77
C GLN A 9 -17.24 -1.79 -25.77
N ILE A 10 -16.92 -0.51 -25.77
CA ILE A 10 -16.13 0.13 -24.72
C ILE A 10 -17.03 0.10 -23.48
N VAL A 11 -16.72 -0.80 -22.55
CA VAL A 11 -17.43 -0.89 -21.27
C VAL A 11 -17.17 0.41 -20.50
N ASN A 12 -18.25 1.02 -20.02
CA ASN A 12 -18.23 2.30 -19.31
C ASN A 12 -17.51 2.13 -17.96
N PRO A 13 -16.46 2.91 -17.64
CA PRO A 13 -15.72 2.79 -16.37
C PRO A 13 -16.58 2.97 -15.11
N LYS A 14 -17.79 3.54 -15.23
CA LYS A 14 -18.73 3.70 -14.12
C LYS A 14 -19.44 2.40 -13.71
N GLU A 15 -19.47 1.37 -14.56
CA GLU A 15 -20.08 0.07 -14.21
C GLU A 15 -19.14 -0.84 -13.40
N LEU A 16 -17.85 -0.48 -13.27
CA LEU A 16 -16.87 -1.18 -12.42
C LEU A 16 -16.94 -0.74 -10.94
N LEU A 17 -17.86 0.15 -10.59
CA LEU A 17 -18.18 0.51 -9.20
C LEU A 17 -19.21 -0.49 -8.66
N THR A 18 -18.83 -1.76 -8.62
CA THR A 18 -19.64 -2.84 -8.06
C THR A 18 -19.70 -2.72 -6.54
N ASN A 19 -20.92 -2.57 -6.04
CA ASN A 19 -21.42 -2.88 -4.69
C ASN A 19 -20.31 -3.17 -3.64
N THR A 20 -20.06 -2.23 -2.72
CA THR A 20 -19.09 -2.37 -1.62
C THR A 20 -19.23 -3.70 -0.87
N GLN A 21 -20.45 -4.24 -0.79
CA GLN A 21 -20.76 -5.56 -0.22
C GLN A 21 -20.02 -6.72 -0.91
N THR A 22 -19.95 -6.73 -2.24
CA THR A 22 -19.28 -7.79 -3.02
C THR A 22 -17.76 -7.67 -2.98
N ILE A 23 -17.22 -6.47 -2.76
CA ILE A 23 -15.77 -6.27 -2.57
C ILE A 23 -15.31 -6.80 -1.21
N VAL A 24 -16.17 -6.71 -0.20
CA VAL A 24 -15.89 -7.21 1.15
C VAL A 24 -15.90 -8.75 1.18
N GLU A 25 -16.86 -9.37 0.48
CA GLU A 25 -16.94 -10.82 0.35
C GLU A 25 -15.70 -11.40 -0.37
N ASN A 26 -14.93 -12.25 0.32
CA ASN A 26 -13.69 -12.88 -0.14
C ASN A 26 -12.44 -11.97 -0.20
N SER A 27 -12.42 -10.88 0.57
CA SER A 27 -11.22 -10.03 0.69
C SER A 27 -10.08 -10.70 1.48
N VAL A 28 -10.39 -11.69 2.33
CA VAL A 28 -9.42 -12.41 3.16
C VAL A 28 -9.15 -13.81 2.61
N ARG A 29 -7.87 -14.20 2.54
CA ARG A 29 -7.45 -15.55 2.16
C ARG A 29 -6.30 -16.04 3.02
N LEU A 30 -6.43 -17.24 3.59
CA LEU A 30 -5.30 -17.95 4.21
C LEU A 30 -4.31 -18.38 3.11
N MET A 31 -3.09 -17.88 3.17
CA MET A 31 -2.03 -18.16 2.19
C MET A 31 -1.11 -19.29 2.64
N ALA A 32 -0.78 -19.28 3.93
CA ALA A 32 -0.01 -20.30 4.62
C ALA A 32 -0.39 -20.27 6.10
N GLU A 33 0.08 -21.22 6.90
CA GLU A 33 -0.16 -21.21 8.35
C GLU A 33 0.21 -19.85 8.96
N ASN A 34 -0.72 -19.21 9.65
CA ASN A 34 -0.58 -17.89 10.28
C ASN A 34 -0.34 -16.71 9.32
N ILE A 35 -0.51 -16.87 8.00
CA ILE A 35 -0.35 -15.80 7.00
C ILE A 35 -1.65 -15.62 6.22
N TYR A 36 -2.28 -14.47 6.39
CA TYR A 36 -3.52 -14.10 5.73
C TYR A 36 -3.26 -12.96 4.76
N GLN A 37 -3.68 -13.12 3.51
CA GLN A 37 -3.77 -12.03 2.56
C GLN A 37 -5.08 -11.27 2.79
N VAL A 38 -5.00 -9.94 2.72
CA VAL A 38 -6.14 -9.04 2.65
C VAL A 38 -6.04 -8.23 1.35
N ARG A 39 -6.97 -8.44 0.44
CA ARG A 39 -7.02 -7.78 -0.87
C ARG A 39 -7.87 -6.52 -0.78
N LEU A 40 -7.26 -5.37 -0.97
CA LEU A 40 -7.89 -4.06 -0.83
C LEU A 40 -8.19 -3.45 -2.20
N PRO A 41 -9.33 -2.76 -2.37
CA PRO A 41 -9.66 -2.09 -3.61
C PRO A 41 -8.82 -0.82 -3.80
N LEU A 42 -8.53 -0.49 -5.06
CA LEU A 42 -7.89 0.77 -5.47
C LEU A 42 -8.76 1.51 -6.49
N PRO A 43 -8.85 2.85 -6.40
CA PRO A 43 -9.65 3.68 -7.32
C PRO A 43 -8.88 3.99 -8.63
N PHE A 44 -8.09 3.04 -9.14
CA PHE A 44 -7.23 3.19 -10.32
C PHE A 44 -7.41 2.04 -11.31
N ARG A 45 -6.72 2.10 -12.46
CA ARG A 45 -6.69 0.98 -13.43
C ARG A 45 -6.15 -0.30 -12.79
N LEU A 46 -5.07 -0.19 -12.02
CA LEU A 46 -4.70 -1.23 -11.07
C LEU A 46 -5.72 -1.17 -9.93
N ASN A 47 -6.64 -2.12 -9.93
CA ASN A 47 -7.87 -2.03 -9.13
C ASN A 47 -7.75 -2.65 -7.73
N HIS A 48 -6.59 -3.18 -7.35
CA HIS A 48 -6.36 -3.74 -6.03
C HIS A 48 -4.88 -3.76 -5.63
N VAL A 49 -4.64 -3.86 -4.33
CA VAL A 49 -3.35 -4.15 -3.69
C VAL A 49 -3.55 -5.26 -2.67
N ASN A 50 -2.51 -6.06 -2.43
CA ASN A 50 -2.53 -7.11 -1.41
C ASN A 50 -1.70 -6.67 -0.21
N CYS A 51 -2.31 -6.74 0.97
CA CYS A 51 -1.64 -6.60 2.25
C CYS A 51 -1.67 -7.93 2.98
N TYR A 52 -0.90 -8.07 4.05
CA TYR A 52 -0.80 -9.34 4.77
C TYR A 52 -0.87 -9.15 6.28
N LEU A 53 -1.55 -10.07 6.96
CA LEU A 53 -1.57 -10.20 8.40
C LEU A 53 -0.85 -11.50 8.77
N LEU A 54 0.17 -11.37 9.62
CA LEU A 54 1.01 -12.47 10.07
C LEU A 54 0.87 -12.64 11.57
N ARG A 55 0.40 -13.80 12.04
CA ARG A 55 0.19 -14.08 13.46
C ARG A 55 1.42 -14.68 14.12
N ASP A 56 1.84 -14.11 15.25
CA ASP A 56 2.86 -14.67 16.13
C ASP A 56 2.40 -14.60 17.60
N ASP A 57 3.28 -15.00 18.53
CA ASP A 57 2.94 -15.07 19.96
C ASP A 57 2.63 -13.69 20.58
N ALA A 58 3.13 -12.61 19.99
CA ALA A 58 2.90 -11.25 20.46
C ALA A 58 1.63 -10.61 19.87
N GLY A 59 1.00 -11.24 18.88
CA GLY A 59 -0.20 -10.77 18.21
C GLY A 59 -0.04 -10.81 16.68
N TRP A 60 -0.28 -9.68 16.02
CA TRP A 60 -0.26 -9.58 14.57
C TRP A 60 0.77 -8.57 14.05
N THR A 61 1.54 -8.99 13.06
CA THR A 61 2.31 -8.11 12.20
C THR A 61 1.50 -7.81 10.94
N LEU A 62 1.27 -6.54 10.65
CA LEU A 62 0.65 -6.06 9.40
C LEU A 62 1.75 -5.72 8.39
N VAL A 63 1.70 -6.29 7.18
CA VAL A 63 2.61 -5.98 6.06
C VAL A 63 1.83 -5.23 4.98
N ASP A 64 2.25 -3.99 4.72
CA ASP A 64 1.57 -2.99 3.92
C ASP A 64 0.14 -2.67 4.40
N THR A 65 -0.40 -1.53 3.98
CA THR A 65 -1.62 -0.98 4.58
C THR A 65 -2.69 -0.56 3.61
N GLY A 66 -2.42 -0.48 2.30
CA GLY A 66 -3.41 0.02 1.35
C GLY A 66 -3.38 1.54 1.19
N LEU A 67 -4.13 2.01 0.20
CA LEU A 67 -4.42 3.43 0.00
C LEU A 67 -5.42 3.92 1.07
N ASN A 68 -5.24 5.12 1.62
CA ASN A 68 -6.20 5.65 2.59
C ASN A 68 -7.45 6.23 1.91
N TRP A 69 -8.49 5.40 1.77
CA TRP A 69 -9.79 5.81 1.25
C TRP A 69 -10.95 4.98 1.82
N PRO A 70 -12.20 5.48 1.77
CA PRO A 70 -13.33 4.86 2.47
C PRO A 70 -13.52 3.37 2.17
N ASP A 71 -13.45 2.96 0.90
CA ASP A 71 -13.73 1.56 0.54
C ASP A 71 -12.63 0.62 1.05
N ALA A 72 -11.34 1.01 0.99
CA ALA A 72 -10.28 0.20 1.57
C ALA A 72 -10.32 0.16 3.10
N GLN A 73 -10.73 1.25 3.77
CA GLN A 73 -10.97 1.23 5.22
C GLN A 73 -12.10 0.27 5.59
N ALA A 74 -13.20 0.27 4.82
CA ALA A 74 -14.33 -0.62 5.04
C ALA A 74 -13.94 -2.09 4.89
N VAL A 75 -13.13 -2.41 3.86
CA VAL A 75 -12.60 -3.76 3.66
C VAL A 75 -11.67 -4.17 4.81
N TRP A 76 -10.80 -3.29 5.29
CA TRP A 76 -9.97 -3.60 6.47
C TRP A 76 -10.80 -3.88 7.71
N GLN A 77 -11.81 -3.05 8.01
CA GLN A 77 -12.67 -3.26 9.17
C GLN A 77 -13.39 -4.61 9.09
N ALA A 78 -13.89 -4.97 7.91
CA ALA A 78 -14.51 -6.28 7.69
C ALA A 78 -13.52 -7.43 7.83
N ALA A 79 -12.31 -7.32 7.25
CA ALA A 79 -11.28 -8.34 7.33
C ALA A 79 -10.81 -8.59 8.78
N LEU A 80 -10.59 -7.52 9.56
CA LEU A 80 -10.24 -7.62 10.97
C LEU A 80 -11.38 -8.25 11.78
N ALA A 81 -12.64 -7.89 11.50
CA ALA A 81 -13.80 -8.50 12.15
C ALA A 81 -13.93 -9.99 11.84
N GLU A 82 -13.76 -10.39 10.57
CA GLU A 82 -13.79 -11.78 10.12
C GLU A 82 -12.73 -12.63 10.84
N LEU A 83 -11.53 -12.09 11.01
CA LEU A 83 -10.43 -12.76 11.69
C LEU A 83 -10.47 -12.61 13.22
N THR A 84 -11.48 -11.91 13.77
CA THR A 84 -11.60 -11.60 15.21
C THR A 84 -10.35 -10.87 15.76
N ILE A 85 -9.81 -9.93 14.98
CA ILE A 85 -8.64 -9.12 15.31
C ILE A 85 -9.09 -7.72 15.71
N LYS A 86 -8.62 -7.23 16.86
CA LYS A 86 -8.73 -5.83 17.24
C LYS A 86 -7.50 -5.07 16.76
N PHE A 87 -7.62 -3.76 16.55
CA PHE A 87 -6.45 -2.93 16.24
C PHE A 87 -5.34 -3.06 17.28
N SER A 88 -5.69 -3.20 18.56
CA SER A 88 -4.74 -3.41 19.67
C SER A 88 -3.97 -4.72 19.60
N ASP A 89 -4.42 -5.69 18.80
CA ASP A 89 -3.75 -6.97 18.63
C ASP A 89 -2.64 -6.87 17.56
N ILE A 90 -2.64 -5.79 16.75
CA ILE A 90 -1.55 -5.48 15.83
C ILE A 90 -0.44 -4.85 16.67
N HIS A 91 0.70 -5.53 16.80
CA HIS A 91 1.85 -5.04 17.56
C HIS A 91 2.96 -4.48 16.66
N ARG A 92 2.86 -4.70 15.34
CA ARG A 92 3.87 -4.26 14.38
C ARG A 92 3.26 -3.96 13.02
N ILE A 93 3.70 -2.87 12.39
CA ILE A 93 3.37 -2.52 11.01
C ILE A 93 4.67 -2.47 10.22
N VAL A 94 4.76 -3.21 9.12
CA VAL A 94 5.93 -3.29 8.25
C VAL A 94 5.52 -2.86 6.86
N LEU A 95 6.27 -1.95 6.24
CA LEU A 95 6.00 -1.47 4.89
C LEU A 95 7.10 -1.94 3.96
N THR A 96 6.70 -2.47 2.81
CA THR A 96 7.63 -2.89 1.75
C THR A 96 8.28 -1.69 1.08
N HIS A 97 7.51 -0.63 0.83
CA HIS A 97 7.94 0.63 0.23
C HIS A 97 6.90 1.76 0.39
N THR A 98 7.24 2.96 -0.09
CA THR A 98 6.54 4.23 0.14
C THR A 98 5.36 4.52 -0.78
N HIS A 99 5.10 3.69 -1.81
CA HIS A 99 3.96 3.96 -2.70
C HIS A 99 2.63 4.01 -1.95
N PRO A 100 1.69 4.88 -2.39
CA PRO A 100 0.56 5.27 -1.56
C PRO A 100 -0.43 4.13 -1.30
N ASP A 101 -0.46 3.11 -2.16
CA ASP A 101 -1.22 1.88 -2.00
C ASP A 101 -0.59 0.87 -1.04
N HIS A 102 0.64 1.11 -0.55
CA HIS A 102 1.29 0.30 0.48
C HIS A 102 1.42 1.08 1.79
N PHE A 103 1.85 2.34 1.70
CA PHE A 103 2.08 3.25 2.81
C PHE A 103 0.81 3.97 3.31
N GLY A 104 -0.23 4.06 2.49
CA GLY A 104 -1.29 5.06 2.63
C GLY A 104 -2.00 5.08 3.99
N MET A 105 -2.26 3.92 4.58
CA MET A 105 -2.92 3.80 5.89
C MET A 105 -1.97 3.52 7.05
N ALA A 106 -0.65 3.65 6.87
CA ALA A 106 0.34 3.36 7.91
C ALA A 106 0.11 4.17 9.20
N GLY A 107 -0.02 5.50 9.10
CA GLY A 107 -0.28 6.33 10.27
C GLY A 107 -1.70 6.16 10.83
N TRP A 108 -2.68 5.78 9.99
CA TRP A 108 -4.04 5.47 10.43
C TRP A 108 -4.08 4.19 11.28
N PHE A 109 -3.36 3.14 10.86
CA PHE A 109 -3.17 1.93 11.65
C PHE A 109 -2.36 2.18 12.91
N GLN A 110 -1.26 2.94 12.82
CA GLN A 110 -0.44 3.29 13.98
C GLN A 110 -1.27 4.01 15.05
N LYS A 111 -2.10 4.98 14.67
CA LYS A 111 -2.95 5.73 15.61
C LYS A 111 -3.95 4.84 16.35
N GLN A 112 -4.46 3.79 15.71
CA GLN A 112 -5.46 2.90 16.30
C GLN A 112 -4.86 1.75 17.11
N SER A 113 -3.72 1.22 16.67
CA SER A 113 -3.05 0.07 17.30
C SER A 113 -2.03 0.49 18.36
N GLY A 114 -1.41 1.66 18.21
CA GLY A 114 -0.20 2.04 18.95
C GLY A 114 1.06 1.31 18.46
N ALA A 115 0.96 0.50 17.40
CA ALA A 115 2.07 -0.30 16.90
C ALA A 115 3.17 0.56 16.26
N PRO A 116 4.45 0.26 16.51
CA PRO A 116 5.55 0.83 15.73
C PRO A 116 5.47 0.46 14.25
N VAL A 117 5.86 1.41 13.41
CA VAL A 117 5.94 1.26 11.95
C VAL A 117 7.40 1.05 11.56
N TYR A 118 7.65 0.11 10.65
CA TYR A 118 8.96 -0.27 10.17
C TYR A 118 9.05 -0.15 8.65
N MET A 119 10.14 0.43 8.16
CA MET A 119 10.44 0.55 6.72
C MET A 119 11.95 0.42 6.50
N SER A 120 12.42 0.34 5.25
CA SER A 120 13.86 0.46 5.01
C SER A 120 14.34 1.90 5.28
N PRO A 121 15.62 2.13 5.63
CA PRO A 121 16.15 3.47 5.83
C PRO A 121 15.88 4.42 4.65
N ARG A 122 16.03 3.91 3.41
CA ARG A 122 15.80 4.70 2.20
C ARG A 122 14.31 5.03 2.00
N GLU A 123 13.41 4.11 2.34
CA GLU A 123 11.96 4.37 2.27
C GLU A 123 11.50 5.37 3.35
N VAL A 124 12.13 5.37 4.53
CA VAL A 124 11.86 6.42 5.54
C VAL A 124 12.21 7.81 4.97
N GLU A 125 13.40 7.94 4.40
CA GLU A 125 13.83 9.18 3.74
C GLU A 125 12.85 9.58 2.61
N TRP A 126 12.52 8.64 1.73
CA TRP A 126 11.62 8.88 0.59
C TRP A 126 10.21 9.23 0.99
N SER A 127 9.66 8.63 2.04
CA SER A 127 8.32 8.97 2.53
C SER A 127 8.23 10.41 3.00
N THR A 128 9.28 10.91 3.66
CA THR A 128 9.36 12.31 4.10
C THR A 128 9.54 13.24 2.90
N GLN A 129 10.38 12.87 1.93
CA GLN A 129 10.56 13.69 0.73
C GLN A 129 9.29 13.75 -0.12
N ILE A 130 8.71 12.61 -0.49
CA ILE A 130 7.59 12.55 -1.43
C ILE A 130 6.31 13.08 -0.76
N TRP A 131 5.94 12.54 0.41
CA TRP A 131 4.66 12.86 1.02
C TRP A 131 4.72 14.07 1.97
N GLY A 132 5.90 14.42 2.48
CA GLY A 132 6.15 15.65 3.21
C GLY A 132 6.51 16.79 2.27
N ASN A 133 7.78 16.85 1.86
CA ASN A 133 8.39 18.02 1.21
C ASN A 133 7.84 18.29 -0.19
N HIS A 134 7.96 17.34 -1.12
CA HIS A 134 7.56 17.49 -2.52
C HIS A 134 6.04 17.66 -2.67
N ALA A 135 5.24 16.90 -1.93
CA ALA A 135 3.79 17.07 -2.00
C ALA A 135 3.30 18.40 -1.40
N GLN A 136 4.15 19.12 -0.64
CA GLN A 136 3.94 20.52 -0.22
C GLN A 136 4.56 21.54 -1.19
N ARG A 137 5.35 21.09 -2.15
CA ARG A 137 6.06 21.87 -3.16
C ARG A 137 5.72 21.33 -4.57
N PRO A 138 4.43 21.33 -4.97
CA PRO A 138 3.96 20.70 -6.21
C PRO A 138 4.64 21.26 -7.47
N GLU A 139 5.16 22.49 -7.41
CA GLU A 139 5.92 23.10 -8.49
C GLU A 139 7.23 22.35 -8.80
N LEU A 140 7.86 21.67 -7.84
CA LEU A 140 9.07 20.86 -8.11
C LEU A 140 8.76 19.68 -9.05
N VAL A 141 7.58 19.07 -8.91
CA VAL A 141 7.13 17.99 -9.81
C VAL A 141 6.82 18.57 -11.19
N MET A 142 6.16 19.73 -11.23
CA MET A 142 5.84 20.41 -12.48
C MET A 142 7.10 20.82 -13.25
N ASP A 143 8.05 21.49 -12.59
CA ASP A 143 9.30 21.98 -13.19
C ASP A 143 10.13 20.82 -13.74
N TRP A 144 10.23 19.71 -12.98
CA TRP A 144 10.90 18.50 -13.48
C TRP A 144 10.25 17.95 -14.76
N TRP A 145 8.92 17.92 -14.81
CA TRP A 145 8.19 17.44 -16.00
C TRP A 145 8.37 18.39 -17.18
N ASP A 146 8.39 19.70 -16.94
CA ASP A 146 8.65 20.69 -17.98
C ASP A 146 10.08 20.59 -18.52
N ASP A 147 11.07 20.37 -17.65
CA ASP A 147 12.47 20.11 -18.04
C ASP A 147 12.61 18.81 -18.84
N CYS A 148 11.71 17.83 -18.62
CA CYS A 148 11.60 16.62 -19.43
C CYS A 148 10.85 16.84 -20.77
N GLY A 149 10.43 18.06 -21.07
CA GLY A 149 9.72 18.40 -22.30
C GLY A 149 8.22 18.08 -22.30
N VAL A 150 7.63 17.83 -21.12
CA VAL A 150 6.18 17.60 -21.02
C VAL A 150 5.43 18.92 -21.22
N PRO A 151 4.34 18.95 -22.02
CA PRO A 151 3.51 20.14 -22.15
C PRO A 151 2.99 20.64 -20.79
N ARG A 152 3.11 21.95 -20.54
CA ARG A 152 2.78 22.60 -19.25
C ARG A 152 1.44 22.16 -18.64
N ALA A 153 0.40 22.02 -19.45
CA ALA A 153 -0.92 21.59 -18.98
C ALA A 153 -0.89 20.19 -18.34
N LEU A 154 -0.10 19.26 -18.90
CA LEU A 154 0.08 17.91 -18.35
C LEU A 154 0.95 17.91 -17.10
N SER A 155 1.99 18.76 -17.06
CA SER A 155 2.83 18.95 -15.86
C SER A 155 2.02 19.50 -14.68
N GLN A 156 1.10 20.44 -14.94
CA GLN A 156 0.16 20.97 -13.95
C GLN A 156 -0.78 19.88 -13.42
N ASP A 157 -1.35 19.06 -14.31
CA ASP A 157 -2.19 17.93 -13.92
C ASP A 157 -1.43 16.95 -13.04
N ALA A 158 -0.20 16.60 -13.41
CA ALA A 158 0.66 15.68 -12.65
C ALA A 158 0.94 16.18 -11.23
N ALA A 159 1.31 17.45 -11.10
CA ALA A 159 1.52 18.08 -9.79
C ALA A 159 0.23 18.02 -8.94
N GLY A 160 -0.93 18.30 -9.54
CA GLY A 160 -2.23 18.17 -8.88
C GLY A 160 -2.57 16.75 -8.44
N GLN A 161 -2.16 15.72 -9.19
CA GLN A 161 -2.33 14.32 -8.79
C GLN A 161 -1.47 13.98 -7.57
N THR A 162 -0.22 14.44 -7.50
CA THR A 162 0.66 14.23 -6.34
C THR A 162 0.03 14.79 -5.06
N THR A 163 -0.53 16.00 -5.11
CA THR A 163 -1.24 16.59 -3.96
C THR A 163 -2.47 15.78 -3.56
N LYS A 164 -3.25 15.26 -4.52
CA LYS A 164 -4.42 14.40 -4.24
C LYS A 164 -4.00 13.06 -3.61
N LEU A 165 -2.97 12.42 -4.14
CA LEU A 165 -2.43 11.18 -3.58
C LEU A 165 -1.90 11.39 -2.17
N ARG A 166 -1.25 12.52 -1.89
CA ARG A 166 -0.81 12.87 -0.53
C ARG A 166 -1.96 12.80 0.48
N GLN A 167 -3.14 13.33 0.15
CA GLN A 167 -4.31 13.26 1.04
C GLN A 167 -4.72 11.81 1.36
N ARG A 168 -4.46 10.87 0.45
CA ARG A 168 -4.67 9.43 0.61
C ARG A 168 -3.54 8.71 1.35
N THR A 169 -2.59 9.45 1.90
CA THR A 169 -1.51 8.93 2.76
C THR A 169 -1.55 9.48 4.18
N LEU A 170 -2.47 10.39 4.49
CA LEU A 170 -2.57 11.02 5.81
C LEU A 170 -3.44 10.19 6.77
N PRO A 171 -3.20 10.22 8.10
CA PRO A 171 -2.02 10.79 8.73
C PRO A 171 -0.76 9.97 8.41
N HIS A 172 0.39 10.64 8.32
CA HIS A 172 1.67 9.94 8.17
C HIS A 172 2.08 9.29 9.49
N PRO A 173 2.76 8.13 9.45
CA PRO A 173 3.28 7.51 10.66
C PRO A 173 4.39 8.36 11.27
N THR A 174 4.50 8.33 12.60
CA THR A 174 5.56 8.97 13.39
C THR A 174 6.52 7.92 13.94
N ASP A 175 7.72 8.34 14.33
CA ASP A 175 8.72 7.48 15.00
C ASP A 175 8.99 6.17 14.24
N VAL A 176 9.07 6.27 12.91
CA VAL A 176 9.27 5.11 12.03
C VAL A 176 10.64 4.49 12.28
N GLN A 177 10.64 3.20 12.60
CA GLN A 177 11.85 2.41 12.82
C GLN A 177 12.35 1.84 11.49
N THR A 178 13.63 1.48 11.45
CA THR A 178 14.26 0.97 10.23
C THR A 178 14.53 -0.52 10.26
N ILE A 179 14.34 -1.18 9.12
CA ILE A 179 14.78 -2.55 8.85
C ILE A 179 15.99 -2.47 7.93
N ALA A 180 17.14 -2.92 8.42
CA ALA A 180 18.35 -3.00 7.61
C ALA A 180 18.21 -4.02 6.48
N TYR A 181 18.83 -3.75 5.34
CA TYR A 181 18.94 -4.72 4.26
C TYR A 181 19.73 -5.95 4.72
N GLY A 182 19.24 -7.14 4.37
CA GLY A 182 19.77 -8.43 4.82
C GLY A 182 19.40 -8.81 6.26
N ALA A 183 18.65 -7.98 6.99
CA ALA A 183 18.21 -8.31 8.34
C ALA A 183 17.30 -9.55 8.36
N GLN A 184 17.39 -10.32 9.44
CA GLN A 184 16.45 -11.39 9.73
C GLN A 184 15.30 -10.83 10.56
N VAL A 185 14.08 -10.94 10.03
CA VAL A 185 12.87 -10.37 10.62
C VAL A 185 11.95 -11.49 11.05
N ALA A 186 11.74 -11.61 12.36
CA ALA A 186 10.79 -12.56 12.92
C ALA A 186 9.37 -11.99 12.85
N MET A 187 8.48 -12.71 12.16
CA MET A 187 7.05 -12.40 12.04
C MET A 187 6.31 -13.66 11.58
N GLY A 188 5.06 -13.87 12.01
CA GLY A 188 4.25 -14.97 11.50
C GLY A 188 4.78 -16.38 11.82
N GLN A 189 5.42 -16.56 12.99
CA GLN A 189 6.17 -17.76 13.37
C GLN A 189 7.29 -18.18 12.39
N ARG A 190 7.79 -17.21 11.62
CA ARG A 190 8.83 -17.38 10.62
C ARG A 190 9.96 -16.39 10.83
N THR A 191 11.04 -16.60 10.11
CA THR A 191 12.17 -15.67 10.04
C THR A 191 12.44 -15.37 8.58
N PHE A 192 12.11 -14.15 8.18
CA PHE A 192 12.27 -13.68 6.81
C PHE A 192 13.58 -12.91 6.67
N THR A 193 14.28 -13.12 5.56
CA THR A 193 15.38 -12.24 5.16
C THR A 193 14.80 -11.03 4.42
N ALA A 194 15.14 -9.83 4.89
CA ALA A 194 14.79 -8.55 4.27
C ALA A 194 15.71 -8.27 3.07
N ILE A 195 15.31 -8.65 1.87
CA ILE A 195 16.10 -8.49 0.65
C ILE A 195 15.84 -7.10 0.06
N HIS A 196 16.90 -6.31 -0.15
CA HIS A 196 16.82 -5.04 -0.88
C HIS A 196 16.55 -5.31 -2.37
N ALA A 197 15.49 -4.71 -2.90
CA ALA A 197 15.05 -4.91 -4.28
C ALA A 197 14.78 -3.56 -4.97
N PRO A 198 15.84 -2.75 -5.21
CA PRO A 198 15.68 -1.42 -5.80
C PRO A 198 15.22 -1.50 -7.25
N GLY A 199 14.55 -0.43 -7.71
CA GLY A 199 14.16 -0.24 -9.11
C GLY A 199 12.70 0.23 -9.24
N HIS A 200 11.77 -0.47 -8.60
CA HIS A 200 10.38 -0.02 -8.50
C HIS A 200 10.23 1.10 -7.45
N SER A 201 10.90 0.93 -6.32
CA SER A 201 11.16 1.98 -5.33
C SER A 201 12.61 1.85 -4.85
N ASP A 202 13.25 2.97 -4.50
CA ASP A 202 14.69 3.01 -4.20
C ASP A 202 15.07 2.10 -3.02
N GLY A 203 14.20 2.04 -2.00
CA GLY A 203 14.45 1.34 -0.76
C GLY A 203 13.61 0.09 -0.57
N GLN A 204 12.94 -0.41 -1.62
CA GLN A 204 12.01 -1.51 -1.50
C GLN A 204 12.64 -2.74 -0.86
N ILE A 205 11.92 -3.35 0.08
CA ILE A 205 12.29 -4.62 0.71
C ILE A 205 11.30 -5.72 0.34
N ILE A 206 11.82 -6.89 0.02
CA ILE A 206 11.08 -8.15 -0.08
C ILE A 206 11.39 -8.99 1.16
N PHE A 207 10.38 -9.66 1.71
CA PHE A 207 10.54 -10.60 2.81
C PHE A 207 10.53 -12.03 2.27
N TYR A 208 11.64 -12.76 2.45
CA TYR A 208 11.81 -14.11 1.92
C TYR A 208 12.09 -15.12 3.05
N ASP A 209 11.29 -16.19 3.13
CA ASP A 209 11.59 -17.37 3.95
C ASP A 209 11.93 -18.55 3.03
N ALA A 210 13.16 -19.05 3.12
CA ALA A 210 13.64 -20.13 2.26
C ALA A 210 13.04 -21.51 2.59
N ARG A 211 12.37 -21.66 3.74
CA ARG A 211 11.87 -22.93 4.27
C ARG A 211 10.47 -23.28 3.74
N ASP A 212 9.68 -22.29 3.36
CA ASP A 212 8.32 -22.45 2.83
C ASP A 212 8.35 -22.48 1.28
N ARG A 213 8.85 -23.58 0.72
CA ARG A 213 8.92 -23.84 -0.73
C ARG A 213 7.68 -24.55 -1.27
#